data_AF-X0X1S7-F1
#
_entry.id   AF-X0X1S7-F1
#
_cell.length_a   1.000
_cell.length_b   1.000
_cell.length_c   1.000
_cell.angle_alpha   90.00
_cell.angle_beta   90.00
_cell.angle_gamma   90.00
#
_symmetry.space_group_name_H-M   'P 1'
#
loop_
_entity.id
_entity.type
_entity.pdbx_description
1 polymer ?
#
loop_
_entity_poly.entity_id
_entity_poly.type
_entity_poly.pdbx_seq_one_letter_code
_entity_poly.pdbx_strand_id
1 'polypeptide(L)' 'MAALTELFNEVKTAEMPIIVERVVADIDAIVRVVRFPGWQGTSAGEREIKKALRKALFKYRIHQDEEIFEKAFGYIRQYY' A
#
# COMPACT_ATOMS: atom_id res chain seq x y z
N MET A 1 -14.07 4.64 8.80
CA MET A 1 -12.72 4.28 9.28
C MET A 1 -12.19 3.22 8.32
N ALA A 2 -11.06 3.46 7.66
CA ALA A 2 -10.54 2.54 6.64
C ALA A 2 -9.71 1.44 7.30
N ALA A 3 -9.91 0.18 6.91
CA ALA A 3 -9.16 -0.97 7.45
C ALA A 3 -7.63 -0.81 7.29
N LEU A 4 -7.18 -0.03 6.29
CA LEU A 4 -5.76 0.28 6.09
C LEU A 4 -5.20 1.20 7.20
N THR A 5 -6.01 2.11 7.77
CA THR A 5 -5.59 2.98 8.87
C THR A 5 -5.35 2.17 10.15
N GLU A 6 -6.25 1.26 10.49
CA GLU A 6 -6.12 0.40 11.67
C GLU A 6 -4.89 -0.54 11.56
N LEU A 7 -4.72 -1.16 10.40
CA LEU A 7 -3.61 -2.05 10.10
C LEU A 7 -2.23 -1.41 10.31
N PHE A 8 -2.07 -0.15 9.93
CA PHE A 8 -0.82 0.58 10.05
C PHE A 8 -0.62 1.21 11.45
N ASN A 9 -1.71 1.41 12.21
CA ASN A 9 -1.63 1.85 13.61
C ASN A 9 -1.11 0.75 14.53
N GLU A 10 -1.37 -0.54 14.23
CA GLU A 10 -0.84 -1.66 15.02
C GLU A 10 0.67 -1.88 14.86
N VAL A 11 1.27 -1.43 13.75
CA VAL A 11 2.68 -1.73 13.42
C VAL A 11 3.66 -0.66 13.94
N LYS A 12 3.19 0.45 14.54
CA LYS A 12 4.09 1.55 14.95
C LYS A 12 3.89 2.06 16.37
N THR A 13 4.99 2.11 17.10
CA THR A 13 5.20 2.89 18.32
C THR A 13 4.86 4.38 18.10
N ALA A 14 4.66 5.11 19.20
CA ALA A 14 4.08 6.46 19.33
C ALA A 14 4.57 7.57 18.37
N GLU A 15 5.63 7.35 17.57
CA GLU A 15 6.10 8.29 16.57
C GLU A 15 5.40 8.09 15.22
N MET A 16 4.26 8.78 15.12
CA MET A 16 3.64 9.30 13.89
C MET A 16 2.56 8.45 13.19
N PRO A 17 1.34 8.43 13.75
CA PRO A 17 0.09 8.13 13.01
C PRO A 17 -0.07 8.94 11.70
N ILE A 18 0.56 10.12 11.59
CA ILE A 18 0.53 10.96 10.37
C ILE A 18 1.17 10.27 9.15
N ILE A 19 2.14 9.37 9.35
CA ILE A 19 2.78 8.65 8.23
C ILE A 19 1.78 7.69 7.58
N VAL A 20 0.92 7.07 8.39
CA VAL A 20 -0.04 6.06 7.95
C VAL A 20 -1.00 6.63 6.92
N GLU A 21 -1.71 7.70 7.26
CA GLU A 21 -2.66 8.35 6.36
C GLU A 21 -2.01 8.83 5.05
N ARG A 22 -0.76 9.30 5.13
CA ARG A 22 0.00 9.73 3.95
C ARG A 22 0.43 8.56 3.07
N VAL A 23 0.81 7.42 3.66
CA VAL A 23 1.12 6.19 2.93
C VAL A 23 -0.12 5.67 2.21
N VAL A 24 -1.27 5.63 2.91
CA VAL A 24 -2.57 5.24 2.33
C VAL A 24 -2.93 6.14 1.14
N ALA A 25 -2.87 7.46 1.32
CA ALA A 25 -3.18 8.42 0.26
C ALA A 25 -2.23 8.31 -0.93
N ASP A 26 -0.92 8.12 -0.70
CA ASP A 26 0.07 7.93 -1.75
C ASP A 26 -0.18 6.61 -2.51
N ILE A 27 -0.53 5.53 -1.82
CA ILE A 27 -0.90 4.24 -2.43
C ILE A 27 -2.15 4.39 -3.28
N ASP A 28 -3.21 5.00 -2.76
CA ASP A 28 -4.47 5.23 -3.48
C ASP A 28 -4.23 6.04 -4.76
N ALA A 29 -3.43 7.10 -4.68
CA ALA A 29 -3.07 7.91 -5.83
C ALA A 29 -2.31 7.11 -6.90
N ILE A 30 -1.35 6.29 -6.48
CA ILE A 30 -0.56 5.44 -7.37
C ILE A 30 -1.45 4.37 -8.02
N VAL A 31 -2.24 3.63 -7.25
CA VAL A 31 -3.10 2.56 -7.77
C VAL A 31 -4.10 3.14 -8.77
N ARG A 32 -4.67 4.31 -8.52
CA ARG A 32 -5.57 4.98 -9.49
C ARG A 32 -4.91 5.28 -10.83
N VAL A 33 -3.61 5.55 -10.86
CA VAL A 33 -2.85 5.85 -12.09
C VAL A 33 -2.40 4.59 -12.81
N VAL A 34 -1.99 3.56 -12.07
CA VAL A 34 -1.37 2.35 -12.66
C VAL A 34 -2.38 1.21 -12.87
N ARG A 35 -3.55 1.23 -12.21
CA ARG A 35 -4.55 0.18 -12.38
C ARG A 35 -5.18 0.25 -13.78
N PHE A 36 -5.31 -0.91 -14.40
CA PHE A 36 -6.15 -1.13 -15.56
C PHE A 36 -7.22 -2.18 -15.21
N PRO A 37 -8.36 -2.23 -15.93
CA PRO A 37 -9.41 -3.21 -15.66
C PRO A 37 -8.87 -4.65 -15.68
N GLY A 38 -9.14 -5.42 -14.62
CA GLY A 38 -8.74 -6.82 -14.53
C GLY A 38 -7.27 -7.06 -14.15
N TRP A 39 -6.56 -6.03 -13.67
CA TRP A 39 -5.16 -6.17 -13.24
C TRP A 39 -4.95 -7.28 -12.21
N GLN A 40 -5.93 -7.52 -11.31
CA GLN A 40 -5.88 -8.54 -10.26
C GLN A 40 -5.78 -9.97 -10.81
N GLY A 41 -6.22 -10.20 -12.05
CA GLY A 41 -6.20 -11.52 -12.71
C GLY A 41 -4.93 -11.78 -13.51
N THR A 42 -3.99 -10.84 -13.55
CA THR A 42 -2.79 -10.95 -14.39
C THR A 42 -1.51 -10.79 -13.59
N SER A 43 -0.52 -11.64 -13.85
CA SER A 43 0.80 -11.52 -13.21
C SER A 43 1.50 -10.20 -13.56
N ALA A 44 1.24 -9.66 -14.76
CA ALA A 44 1.76 -8.36 -15.18
C ALA A 44 1.16 -7.22 -14.37
N GLY A 45 -0.16 -7.18 -14.21
CA GLY A 45 -0.86 -6.18 -13.41
C GLY A 45 -0.45 -6.22 -11.95
N GLU A 46 -0.44 -7.40 -11.33
CA GLU A 46 0.05 -7.56 -9.96
C GLU A 46 1.49 -7.06 -9.79
N ARG A 47 2.37 -7.34 -10.76
CA ARG A 47 3.77 -6.90 -10.71
C ARG A 47 3.91 -5.38 -10.77
N GLU A 48 3.11 -4.71 -11.60
CA GLU A 48 3.12 -3.24 -11.68
C GLU A 48 2.62 -2.60 -10.38
N ILE A 49 1.54 -3.13 -9.79
CA ILE A 49 1.06 -2.66 -8.48
C ILE A 49 2.09 -2.89 -7.38
N LYS A 50 2.73 -4.07 -7.32
CA LYS A 50 3.79 -4.38 -6.35
C LYS A 50 4.98 -3.42 -6.46
N LYS A 51 5.44 -3.10 -7.68
CA LYS A 51 6.52 -2.12 -7.90
C LYS A 51 6.13 -0.73 -7.40
N ALA A 52 4.92 -0.31 -7.73
CA ALA A 52 4.45 1.02 -7.40
C ALA A 52 4.25 1.19 -5.88
N LEU A 53 3.73 0.15 -5.21
CA LEU A 53 3.64 0.06 -3.76
C LEU A 53 5.03 0.12 -3.09
N ARG A 54 6.02 -0.65 -3.57
CA ARG A 54 7.39 -0.57 -3.04
C ARG A 54 7.96 0.85 -3.15
N LYS A 55 7.73 1.54 -4.27
CA LYS A 55 8.17 2.92 -4.47
C LYS A 55 7.49 3.89 -3.48
N ALA A 56 6.21 3.68 -3.17
CA ALA A 56 5.48 4.46 -2.18
C ALA A 56 6.07 4.27 -0.77
N LEU A 57 6.25 3.02 -0.35
CA LEU A 57 6.81 2.69 0.97
C LEU A 57 8.28 3.12 1.11
N PHE A 58 9.02 3.18 0.01
CA PHE A 58 10.41 3.63 0.00
C PHE A 58 10.55 5.09 0.48
N LYS A 59 9.62 5.96 0.09
CA LYS A 59 9.56 7.37 0.50
C LYS A 59 9.52 7.54 2.03
N TYR A 60 8.98 6.55 2.74
CA TYR A 60 8.83 6.55 4.20
C TYR A 60 9.84 5.63 4.89
N ARG A 61 10.82 5.09 4.16
CA ARG A 61 11.85 4.15 4.64
C ARG A 61 11.30 2.87 5.30
N ILE A 62 10.06 2.49 4.99
CA ILE A 62 9.41 1.25 5.50
C ILE A 62 9.29 0.15 4.45
N HIS A 63 9.87 0.33 3.27
CA HIS A 63 9.85 -0.65 2.17
C HIS A 63 10.51 -2.00 2.48
N GLN A 64 11.30 -2.10 3.55
CA GLN A 64 11.93 -3.34 4.00
C GLN A 64 11.03 -4.15 4.93
N ASP A 65 9.93 -3.57 5.40
CA ASP A 65 8.95 -4.24 6.23
C ASP A 65 8.03 -5.07 5.33
N GLU A 66 8.29 -6.37 5.28
CA GLU A 66 7.55 -7.32 4.46
C GLU A 66 6.10 -7.46 4.93
N GLU A 67 5.84 -7.38 6.23
CA GLU A 67 4.49 -7.47 6.79
C GLU A 67 3.63 -6.27 6.36
N ILE A 68 4.18 -5.06 6.45
CA ILE A 68 3.51 -3.85 5.95
C ILE A 68 3.25 -3.97 4.45
N PHE A 69 4.22 -4.47 3.69
CA PHE A 69 4.08 -4.62 2.25
C PHE A 69 2.95 -5.60 1.89
N GLU A 70 2.92 -6.78 2.51
CA GLU A 70 1.90 -7.79 2.25
C GLU A 70 0.50 -7.29 2.63
N LYS A 71 0.37 -6.68 3.81
CA LYS A 71 -0.91 -6.15 4.28
C LYS A 71 -1.43 -5.02 3.38
N ALA A 72 -0.56 -4.10 2.95
CA ALA A 72 -0.93 -3.03 2.03
C ALA A 72 -1.29 -3.58 0.64
N PHE A 73 -0.54 -4.55 0.11
CA PHE A 73 -0.84 -5.20 -1.16
C PHE A 73 -2.17 -5.97 -1.11
N GLY A 74 -2.44 -6.67 0.00
CA GLY A 74 -3.71 -7.37 0.24
C GLY A 74 -4.90 -6.41 0.22
N TYR A 75 -4.78 -5.26 0.88
CA TYR A 75 -5.81 -4.23 0.85
C TYR A 75 -6.06 -3.70 -0.57
N ILE A 76 -5.00 -3.37 -1.32
CA ILE A 76 -5.14 -2.92 -2.71
C ILE A 76 -5.89 -3.98 -3.53
N ARG A 77 -5.51 -5.25 -3.40
CA ARG A 77 -6.16 -6.36 -4.11
C ARG A 77 -7.64 -6.55 -3.74
N GLN A 78 -8.00 -6.26 -2.49
CA GLN A 78 -9.36 -6.44 -1.99
C GLN A 78 -10.30 -5.29 -2.39
N TYR A 79 -9.79 -4.06 -2.47
CA TYR A 79 -10.64 -2.86 -2.61
C TYR A 79 -10.46 -2.10 -3.94
N TYR A 80 -9.45 -2.43 -4.75
CA TYR A 80 -9.16 -1.81 -6.06
C TYR A 80 -9.11 -2.84 -7.18
#